data_AF-A0AAD0PBC8-F1
#
_entry.id   AF-A0AAD0PBC8-F1
#
_cell.length_a   1.000
_cell.length_b   1.000
_cell.length_c   1.000
_cell.angle_alpha   90.00
_cell.angle_beta   90.00
_cell.angle_gamma   90.00
#
_symmetry.space_group_name_H-M   'P 1'
#
loop_
_entity.id
_entity.type
_entity.pdbx_description
1 polymer ?
#
loop_
_entity_poly.entity_id
_entity_poly.type
_entity_poly.pdbx_seq_one_letter_code
_entity_poly.pdbx_strand_id
1 'polypeptide(L)'
;MDVRWKFVKDKAIQTLEKYGVQFFPFDLIKFVSGFQNVKLLSYADMSALLNSKGMKTNSEWVKDNLADGSNDAALIKMSNNDGRIIIYNDDNTQNINRRIRFSIAHEIGHIILEPPFVTCIARNGYVEKRNYGSYEVEANTFAQCFLLPTPMITINDTIESLSQKFDVSKEVAKISLSIFKNQRYWGWPTKKKLNFSLLPRKYQTLKNNYVPLWFNGFLAYCKKCYALSLIRTDGNYCSHCDSQNIDIFPINEDFVLNERFGRNIMIYENYEPDQNGKLLKCIRCNNEQLDNDQNFCSICGAPIRNTCSGILSENVVYPLAPPESPCETVLSPNARFCHICGSKSIFYCAKILENKIDLPVDEDDLPF
;
A
#
# COMPACT_ATOMS: atom_id res chain seq x y z
N MET A 1 -27.19 25.78 -2.53
CA MET A 1 -26.73 24.63 -1.73
C MET A 1 -26.06 25.20 -0.50
N ASP A 2 -26.54 24.83 0.69
CA ASP A 2 -25.97 25.32 1.95
C ASP A 2 -24.95 24.29 2.45
N VAL A 3 -23.69 24.42 2.01
CA VAL A 3 -22.61 23.50 2.38
C VAL A 3 -21.92 24.03 3.64
N ARG A 4 -21.85 23.22 4.69
CA ARG A 4 -21.30 23.61 5.99
C ARG A 4 -19.76 23.49 6.03
N TRP A 5 -19.06 24.18 5.13
CA TRP A 5 -17.61 24.05 4.91
C TRP A 5 -16.76 24.03 6.18
N LYS A 6 -16.98 25.00 7.08
CA LYS A 6 -16.21 25.14 8.33
C LYS A 6 -16.50 23.99 9.29
N PHE A 7 -17.78 23.65 9.48
CA PHE A 7 -18.21 22.54 10.34
C PHE A 7 -17.58 21.21 9.90
N VAL A 8 -17.61 20.94 8.59
CA VAL A 8 -17.06 19.71 8.01
C VAL A 8 -15.56 19.59 8.25
N LYS A 9 -14.82 20.69 8.02
CA LYS A 9 -13.36 20.70 8.23
C LYS A 9 -12.99 20.58 9.70
N ASP A 10 -13.75 21.22 10.59
CA ASP A 10 -13.58 21.04 12.02
C ASP A 10 -13.86 19.61 12.45
N LYS A 11 -14.88 18.96 11.88
CA LYS A 11 -15.15 17.54 12.12
C LYS A 11 -14.03 16.64 11.63
N ALA A 12 -13.42 16.92 10.48
CA ALA A 12 -12.25 16.18 10.01
C ALA A 12 -11.09 16.26 11.01
N ILE A 13 -10.73 17.48 11.48
CA ILE A 13 -9.67 17.67 12.48
C ILE A 13 -10.01 17.00 13.81
N GLN A 14 -11.23 17.19 14.33
CA GLN A 14 -11.69 16.55 15.56
C GLN A 14 -11.63 15.02 15.48
N THR A 15 -11.92 14.45 14.31
CA THR A 15 -11.87 13.00 14.10
C THR A 15 -10.42 12.51 14.14
N LEU A 16 -9.49 13.20 13.48
CA LEU A 16 -8.06 12.87 13.55
C LEU A 16 -7.54 12.91 15.00
N GLU A 17 -7.92 13.93 15.76
CA GLU A 17 -7.53 14.08 17.17
C GLU A 17 -8.15 12.99 18.06
N LYS A 18 -9.45 12.72 17.90
CA LYS A 18 -10.17 11.70 18.67
C LYS A 18 -9.53 10.32 18.54
N TYR A 19 -9.03 9.98 17.36
CA TYR A 19 -8.38 8.70 17.08
C TYR A 19 -6.85 8.76 17.21
N GLY A 20 -6.30 9.84 17.77
CA GLY A 20 -4.88 9.93 18.11
C GLY A 20 -3.94 9.94 16.91
N VAL A 21 -4.37 10.46 15.75
CA VAL A 21 -3.49 10.59 14.59
C VAL A 21 -2.41 11.62 14.87
N GLN A 22 -1.15 11.21 14.73
CA GLN A 22 0.02 12.06 14.93
C GLN A 22 0.83 12.28 13.64
N PHE A 23 0.77 11.34 12.68
CA PHE A 23 1.64 11.34 11.51
C PHE A 23 0.85 11.23 10.21
N PHE A 24 1.24 12.00 9.20
CA PHE A 24 0.69 11.93 7.84
C PHE A 24 1.72 11.38 6.84
N PRO A 25 1.29 10.57 5.85
CA PRO A 25 -0.02 9.93 5.75
C PRO A 25 -0.17 8.83 6.82
N PHE A 26 -1.29 8.78 7.54
CA PHE A 26 -1.57 7.71 8.52
C PHE A 26 -2.06 6.42 7.85
N ASP A 27 -1.94 5.27 8.51
CA ASP A 27 -2.52 4.01 8.02
C ASP A 27 -4.06 4.07 8.14
N LEU A 28 -4.74 4.21 6.99
CA LEU A 28 -6.18 4.36 6.91
C LEU A 28 -6.91 3.05 7.23
N ILE A 29 -6.31 1.89 6.93
CA ILE A 29 -6.89 0.58 7.24
C ILE A 29 -6.89 0.37 8.76
N LYS A 30 -5.76 0.64 9.41
CA LYS A 30 -5.64 0.61 10.88
C LYS A 30 -6.52 1.67 11.54
N PHE A 31 -6.68 2.83 10.91
CA PHE A 31 -7.58 3.86 11.41
C PHE A 31 -9.04 3.37 11.42
N VAL A 32 -9.50 2.77 10.31
CA VAL A 32 -10.89 2.31 10.20
C VAL A 32 -11.17 1.13 11.15
N SER A 33 -10.20 0.25 11.38
CA SER A 33 -10.38 -0.84 12.35
C SER A 33 -10.56 -0.36 13.81
N GLY A 34 -10.22 0.90 14.10
CA GLY A 34 -10.50 1.54 15.39
C GLY A 34 -11.95 1.99 15.58
N PHE A 35 -12.75 2.07 14.52
CA PHE A 35 -14.17 2.41 14.64
C PHE A 35 -14.98 1.25 15.23
N GLN A 36 -15.78 1.55 16.25
CA GLN A 36 -16.80 0.61 16.71
C GLN A 36 -17.87 0.41 15.62
N ASN A 37 -18.24 -0.84 15.36
CA ASN A 37 -19.30 -1.22 14.42
C ASN A 37 -19.05 -0.83 12.94
N VAL A 38 -17.83 -0.52 12.53
CA VAL A 38 -17.48 -0.31 11.11
C VAL A 38 -16.50 -1.38 10.66
N LYS A 39 -16.79 -2.02 9.53
CA LYS A 39 -15.87 -2.93 8.84
C LYS A 39 -15.40 -2.29 7.53
N LEU A 40 -14.19 -2.62 7.12
CA LEU A 40 -13.63 -2.26 5.82
C LEU A 40 -13.35 -3.56 5.06
N LEU A 41 -13.88 -3.69 3.86
CA LEU A 41 -13.66 -4.85 2.99
C LEU A 41 -13.40 -4.36 1.57
N SER A 42 -12.52 -5.03 0.83
CA SER A 42 -12.46 -4.83 -0.61
C SER A 42 -13.65 -5.49 -1.31
N TYR A 43 -13.86 -5.22 -2.61
CA TYR A 43 -14.86 -5.94 -3.41
C TYR A 43 -14.51 -7.42 -3.50
N ALA A 44 -13.21 -7.76 -3.64
CA ALA A 44 -12.75 -9.14 -3.60
C ALA A 44 -13.02 -9.80 -2.23
N ASP A 45 -12.70 -9.13 -1.12
CA ASP A 45 -12.95 -9.64 0.23
C ASP A 45 -14.44 -9.89 0.48
N MET A 46 -15.29 -8.93 0.08
CA MET A 46 -16.73 -9.05 0.23
C MET A 46 -17.27 -10.21 -0.61
N SER A 47 -16.78 -10.37 -1.84
CA SER A 47 -17.15 -11.50 -2.68
C SER A 47 -16.71 -12.84 -2.07
N ALA A 48 -15.47 -12.94 -1.57
CA ALA A 48 -14.96 -14.13 -0.89
C ALA A 48 -15.81 -14.47 0.34
N LEU A 49 -16.20 -13.47 1.13
CA LEU A 49 -17.10 -13.63 2.27
C LEU A 49 -18.46 -14.18 1.86
N LEU A 50 -19.07 -13.67 0.79
CA LEU A 50 -20.36 -14.16 0.27
C LEU A 50 -20.24 -15.57 -0.30
N ASN A 51 -19.16 -15.86 -1.02
CA ASN A 51 -18.84 -17.20 -1.54
C ASN A 51 -18.71 -18.23 -0.40
N SER A 52 -18.07 -17.87 0.71
CA SER A 52 -17.96 -18.74 1.89
C SER A 52 -19.31 -19.07 2.53
N LYS A 53 -20.34 -18.25 2.28
CA LYS A 53 -21.72 -18.44 2.75
C LYS A 53 -22.63 -19.10 1.71
N GLY A 54 -22.05 -19.60 0.61
CA GLY A 54 -22.77 -20.34 -0.44
C GLY A 54 -23.33 -19.49 -1.58
N MET A 55 -23.05 -18.18 -1.62
CA MET A 55 -23.45 -17.32 -2.73
C MET A 55 -22.35 -17.24 -3.79
N LYS A 56 -22.60 -17.68 -5.02
CA LYS A 56 -21.64 -17.56 -6.12
C LYS A 56 -21.56 -16.10 -6.59
N THR A 57 -20.47 -15.41 -6.27
CA THR A 57 -20.25 -14.00 -6.57
C THR A 57 -18.82 -13.75 -7.03
N ASN A 58 -18.59 -12.58 -7.63
CA ASN A 58 -17.29 -12.01 -7.96
C ASN A 58 -17.30 -10.49 -7.67
N SER A 59 -16.17 -9.80 -7.89
CA SER A 59 -16.06 -8.36 -7.62
C SER A 59 -17.03 -7.52 -8.46
N GLU A 60 -17.31 -7.89 -9.72
CA GLU A 60 -18.29 -7.16 -10.56
C GLU A 60 -19.70 -7.32 -10.00
N TRP A 61 -20.05 -8.51 -9.51
CA TRP A 61 -21.33 -8.72 -8.83
C TRP A 61 -21.46 -7.83 -7.59
N VAL A 62 -20.40 -7.72 -6.77
CA VAL A 62 -20.38 -6.83 -5.60
C VAL A 62 -20.59 -5.38 -6.03
N LYS A 63 -19.87 -4.93 -7.06
CA LYS A 63 -20.03 -3.59 -7.63
C LYS A 63 -21.48 -3.32 -8.06
N ASP A 64 -22.06 -4.19 -8.88
CA ASP A 64 -23.39 -3.97 -9.45
C ASP A 64 -24.53 -4.12 -8.43
N ASN A 65 -24.39 -5.01 -7.45
CA ASN A 65 -25.48 -5.37 -6.54
C ASN A 65 -25.38 -4.73 -5.15
N LEU A 66 -24.17 -4.41 -4.69
CA LEU A 66 -23.94 -3.85 -3.36
C LEU A 66 -23.39 -2.42 -3.39
N ALA A 67 -22.69 -2.04 -4.45
CA ALA A 67 -22.11 -0.70 -4.61
C ALA A 67 -22.82 0.17 -5.65
N ASP A 68 -23.98 -0.26 -6.17
CA ASP A 68 -24.78 0.47 -7.17
C ASP A 68 -23.97 0.89 -8.43
N GLY A 69 -23.06 0.01 -8.86
CA GLY A 69 -22.17 0.26 -10.00
C GLY A 69 -20.97 1.16 -9.71
N SER A 70 -20.74 1.57 -8.45
CA SER A 70 -19.62 2.42 -8.06
C SER A 70 -18.27 1.76 -8.36
N ASN A 71 -17.44 2.45 -9.14
CA ASN A 71 -16.05 2.05 -9.40
C ASN A 71 -15.11 2.45 -8.26
N ASP A 72 -15.61 3.08 -7.19
CA ASP A 72 -14.82 3.68 -6.12
C ASP A 72 -15.05 2.94 -4.81
N ALA A 73 -15.89 3.47 -3.92
CA ALA A 73 -16.30 2.84 -2.68
C ALA A 73 -17.82 3.00 -2.49
N ALA A 74 -18.35 2.28 -1.52
CA ALA A 74 -19.73 2.42 -1.07
C ALA A 74 -19.87 2.05 0.41
N LEU A 75 -20.84 2.69 1.08
CA LEU A 75 -21.23 2.37 2.44
C LEU A 75 -22.46 1.45 2.45
N ILE A 76 -22.35 0.33 3.15
CA ILE A 76 -23.46 -0.61 3.41
C ILE A 76 -23.84 -0.51 4.88
N LYS A 77 -25.13 -0.30 5.15
CA LYS A 77 -25.69 -0.37 6.50
C LYS A 77 -26.30 -1.75 6.74
N MET A 78 -25.96 -2.39 7.86
CA MET A 78 -26.58 -3.64 8.25
C MET A 78 -28.02 -3.40 8.72
N SER A 79 -28.94 -4.28 8.34
CA SER A 79 -30.37 -4.15 8.68
C SER A 79 -30.67 -4.42 10.16
N ASN A 80 -29.85 -5.25 10.80
CA ASN A 80 -30.18 -5.86 12.10
C ASN A 80 -29.42 -5.23 13.29
N ASN A 81 -28.51 -4.29 13.04
CA ASN A 81 -27.75 -3.55 14.07
C ASN A 81 -27.21 -2.23 13.48
N ASP A 82 -26.52 -1.44 14.31
CA ASP A 82 -25.83 -0.23 13.87
C ASP A 82 -24.51 -0.50 13.12
N GLY A 83 -24.31 -1.74 12.66
CA GLY A 83 -23.16 -2.16 11.88
C GLY A 83 -23.13 -1.47 10.52
N ARG A 84 -21.95 -1.00 10.14
CA ARG A 84 -21.67 -0.42 8.83
C ARG A 84 -20.49 -1.15 8.18
N ILE A 85 -20.49 -1.28 6.86
CA ILE A 85 -19.40 -1.85 6.09
C ILE A 85 -19.05 -0.84 5.00
N ILE A 86 -17.82 -0.36 4.99
CA ILE A 86 -17.25 0.35 3.84
C ILE A 86 -16.71 -0.73 2.91
N ILE A 87 -17.24 -0.80 1.70
CA ILE A 87 -16.69 -1.63 0.63
C ILE A 87 -15.96 -0.74 -0.38
N TYR A 88 -14.80 -1.17 -0.88
CA TYR A 88 -14.03 -0.41 -1.87
C TYR A 88 -13.52 -1.28 -3.01
N ASN A 89 -13.41 -0.68 -4.20
CA ASN A 89 -12.86 -1.31 -5.38
C ASN A 89 -11.33 -1.37 -5.29
N ASP A 90 -10.80 -2.58 -5.17
CA ASP A 90 -9.38 -2.92 -5.11
C ASP A 90 -8.75 -3.21 -6.48
N ASP A 91 -9.46 -2.96 -7.59
CA ASP A 91 -8.87 -3.05 -8.93
C ASP A 91 -7.86 -1.90 -9.17
N ASN A 92 -6.58 -2.23 -8.96
CA ASN A 92 -5.47 -1.29 -9.15
C ASN A 92 -5.20 -0.91 -10.62
N THR A 93 -5.86 -1.55 -11.60
CA THR A 93 -5.78 -1.11 -13.00
C THR A 93 -6.64 0.14 -13.24
N GLN A 94 -7.75 0.26 -12.50
CA GLN A 94 -8.70 1.35 -12.60
C GLN A 94 -8.50 2.41 -11.50
N ASN A 95 -7.95 2.00 -10.34
CA ASN A 95 -7.81 2.85 -9.17
C ASN A 95 -6.39 2.85 -8.61
N ILE A 96 -5.74 4.01 -8.66
CA ILE A 96 -4.46 4.20 -7.96
C ILE A 96 -4.69 4.27 -6.45
N ASN A 97 -3.76 3.77 -5.62
CA ASN A 97 -3.88 3.74 -4.14
C ASN A 97 -4.44 5.03 -3.51
N ARG A 98 -4.07 6.19 -4.04
CA ARG A 98 -4.52 7.51 -3.57
C ARG A 98 -6.01 7.75 -3.79
N ARG A 99 -6.58 7.20 -4.87
CA ARG A 99 -8.01 7.27 -5.17
C ARG A 99 -8.79 6.39 -4.21
N ILE A 100 -8.36 5.13 -4.02
CA ILE A 100 -8.95 4.22 -3.01
C ILE A 100 -8.97 4.89 -1.63
N ARG A 101 -7.83 5.48 -1.23
CA ARG A 101 -7.70 6.20 0.04
C ARG A 101 -8.70 7.37 0.17
N PHE A 102 -8.89 8.14 -0.90
CA PHE A 102 -9.87 9.22 -0.93
C PHE A 102 -11.31 8.69 -0.86
N SER A 103 -11.65 7.65 -1.61
CA SER A 103 -12.99 7.05 -1.63
C SER A 103 -13.36 6.48 -0.25
N ILE A 104 -12.44 5.79 0.43
CA ILE A 104 -12.67 5.34 1.82
C ILE A 104 -12.85 6.53 2.76
N ALA A 105 -12.02 7.58 2.64
CA ALA A 105 -12.16 8.78 3.46
C ALA A 105 -13.48 9.54 3.22
N HIS A 106 -14.01 9.48 2.01
CA HIS A 106 -15.33 10.00 1.64
C HIS A 106 -16.44 9.25 2.39
N GLU A 107 -16.41 7.91 2.39
CA GLU A 107 -17.36 7.11 3.17
C GLU A 107 -17.26 7.33 4.69
N ILE A 108 -16.04 7.54 5.21
CA ILE A 108 -15.86 7.95 6.61
C ILE A 108 -16.54 9.31 6.86
N GLY A 109 -16.46 10.24 5.90
CA GLY A 109 -17.18 11.51 5.96
C GLY A 109 -18.69 11.31 6.13
N HIS A 110 -19.30 10.40 5.38
CA HIS A 110 -20.70 10.05 5.55
C HIS A 110 -21.02 9.48 6.93
N ILE A 111 -20.14 8.66 7.50
CA ILE A 111 -20.33 8.10 8.86
C ILE A 111 -20.22 9.19 9.94
N ILE A 112 -19.30 10.14 9.80
CA ILE A 112 -19.01 11.14 10.85
C ILE A 112 -19.98 12.33 10.84
N LEU A 113 -20.50 12.74 9.67
CA LEU A 113 -21.22 13.99 9.48
C LEU A 113 -22.76 13.92 9.65
N GLU A 114 -23.32 12.78 10.06
CA GLU A 114 -24.78 12.45 10.10
C GLU A 114 -25.77 13.61 10.34
N PRO A 115 -27.02 13.59 9.75
CA PRO A 115 -27.79 12.37 9.37
C PRO A 115 -28.58 12.44 8.01
N PRO A 116 -29.48 11.48 7.70
CA PRO A 116 -29.34 10.20 6.99
C PRO A 116 -29.63 10.26 5.45
N PHE A 117 -29.40 9.13 4.75
CA PHE A 117 -29.73 8.80 3.33
C PHE A 117 -28.80 9.39 2.26
N VAL A 118 -28.08 8.58 1.47
CA VAL A 118 -28.47 7.32 0.83
C VAL A 118 -27.37 6.26 0.99
N THR A 119 -27.72 5.12 1.59
CA THR A 119 -27.20 3.84 1.10
C THR A 119 -28.29 3.25 0.20
N CYS A 120 -27.88 2.46 -0.79
CA CYS A 120 -28.59 1.91 -1.95
C CYS A 120 -29.87 1.06 -1.67
N ILE A 121 -30.53 1.23 -0.52
CA ILE A 121 -31.76 0.52 -0.09
C ILE A 121 -32.86 1.53 0.31
N ALA A 122 -32.86 2.72 -0.28
CA ALA A 122 -33.87 3.76 -0.04
C ALA A 122 -35.03 3.73 -1.06
N ARG A 123 -35.60 2.55 -1.34
CA ARG A 123 -36.88 2.52 -2.09
C ARG A 123 -37.99 3.00 -1.15
N ASN A 124 -38.41 4.27 -1.33
CA ASN A 124 -39.65 4.92 -0.86
C ASN A 124 -39.55 6.08 0.17
N GLY A 125 -38.39 6.69 0.41
CA GLY A 125 -38.30 7.90 1.25
C GLY A 125 -38.08 9.17 0.44
N TYR A 126 -39.04 10.10 0.40
CA TYR A 126 -38.86 11.46 -0.14
C TYR A 126 -37.82 12.23 0.70
N VAL A 127 -36.55 12.11 0.37
CA VAL A 127 -35.53 13.12 0.71
C VAL A 127 -35.41 14.03 -0.51
N GLU A 128 -35.66 15.32 -0.35
CA GLU A 128 -35.60 16.28 -1.46
C GLU A 128 -34.22 16.22 -2.14
N LYS A 129 -34.20 15.92 -3.45
CA LYS A 129 -32.98 15.85 -4.29
C LYS A 129 -32.03 17.06 -4.15
N ARG A 130 -32.50 18.21 -3.66
CA ARG A 130 -31.70 19.42 -3.43
C ARG A 130 -30.67 19.29 -2.31
N ASN A 131 -30.90 18.44 -1.31
CA ASN A 131 -29.96 18.26 -0.18
C ASN A 131 -28.89 17.19 -0.45
N TYR A 132 -29.11 16.31 -1.44
CA TYR A 132 -28.16 15.26 -1.79
C TYR A 132 -26.80 15.82 -2.24
N GLY A 133 -26.82 16.82 -3.12
CA GLY A 133 -25.59 17.44 -3.64
C GLY A 133 -24.76 18.12 -2.56
N SER A 134 -25.37 18.71 -1.52
CA SER A 134 -24.61 19.30 -0.42
C SER A 134 -23.91 18.23 0.42
N TYR A 135 -24.54 17.09 0.71
CA TYR A 135 -23.93 16.04 1.53
C TYR A 135 -22.74 15.38 0.83
N GLU A 136 -22.84 15.14 -0.48
CA GLU A 136 -21.72 14.66 -1.30
C GLU A 136 -20.54 15.64 -1.32
N VAL A 137 -20.84 16.94 -1.45
CA VAL A 137 -19.81 17.99 -1.38
C VAL A 137 -19.20 18.06 0.01
N GLU A 138 -20.00 17.89 1.07
CA GLU A 138 -19.52 17.82 2.45
C GLU A 138 -18.62 16.59 2.69
N ALA A 139 -19.00 15.40 2.23
CA ALA A 139 -18.18 14.19 2.33
C ALA A 139 -16.85 14.32 1.57
N ASN A 140 -16.88 14.89 0.35
CA ASN A 140 -15.67 15.20 -0.40
C ASN A 140 -14.78 16.22 0.32
N THR A 141 -15.38 17.24 0.92
CA THR A 141 -14.67 18.26 1.71
C THR A 141 -14.05 17.66 2.96
N PHE A 142 -14.77 16.76 3.62
CA PHE A 142 -14.27 16.00 4.75
C PHE A 142 -13.04 15.20 4.34
N ALA A 143 -13.15 14.35 3.32
CA ALA A 143 -12.07 13.51 2.83
C ALA A 143 -10.81 14.32 2.47
N GLN A 144 -11.00 15.45 1.78
CA GLN A 144 -9.93 16.37 1.42
C GLN A 144 -9.18 16.90 2.65
N CYS A 145 -9.91 17.45 3.63
CA CYS A 145 -9.30 18.00 4.85
C CYS A 145 -8.78 16.90 5.81
N PHE A 146 -9.40 15.73 5.80
CA PHE A 146 -9.07 14.58 6.63
C PHE A 146 -7.75 13.93 6.19
N LEU A 147 -7.50 13.84 4.89
CA LEU A 147 -6.25 13.31 4.34
C LEU A 147 -5.15 14.37 4.20
N LEU A 148 -5.51 15.62 3.92
CA LEU A 148 -4.59 16.74 3.78
C LEU A 148 -5.15 17.98 4.50
N PRO A 149 -4.89 18.12 5.82
CA PRO A 149 -5.31 19.30 6.57
C PRO A 149 -4.70 20.57 6.00
N THR A 150 -5.54 21.52 5.57
CA THR A 150 -5.09 22.81 5.00
C THR A 150 -4.06 23.55 5.88
N PRO A 151 -4.15 23.54 7.23
CA PRO A 151 -3.15 24.21 8.06
C PRO A 151 -1.75 23.59 8.03
N MET A 152 -1.57 22.40 7.45
CA MET A 152 -0.25 21.78 7.25
C MET A 152 0.45 22.20 5.95
N ILE A 153 -0.23 22.99 5.09
CA ILE A 153 0.34 23.49 3.83
C ILE A 153 1.20 24.73 4.12
N THR A 154 2.37 24.79 3.49
CA THR A 154 3.31 25.90 3.56
C THR A 154 3.41 26.65 2.21
N ILE A 155 4.01 27.84 2.22
CA ILE A 155 4.22 28.64 1.01
C ILE A 155 5.13 27.95 -0.02
N ASN A 156 6.00 27.05 0.43
CA ASN A 156 6.95 26.34 -0.42
C ASN A 156 6.37 25.06 -1.03
N ASP A 157 5.15 24.67 -0.65
CA ASP A 157 4.54 23.44 -1.15
C ASP A 157 4.03 23.59 -2.60
N THR A 158 4.41 22.61 -3.42
CA THR A 158 3.89 22.37 -4.77
C THR A 158 2.85 21.24 -4.77
N ILE A 159 2.10 21.10 -5.86
CA ILE A 159 1.14 20.01 -6.05
C ILE A 159 1.83 18.65 -5.90
N GLU A 160 3.00 18.48 -6.53
CA GLU A 160 3.83 17.28 -6.45
C GLU A 160 4.25 16.99 -5.01
N SER A 161 4.79 17.99 -4.30
CA SER A 161 5.28 17.80 -2.93
C SER A 161 4.15 17.43 -1.96
N LEU A 162 2.97 18.05 -2.06
CA LEU A 162 1.82 17.73 -1.22
C LEU A 162 1.28 16.33 -1.52
N SER A 163 1.17 16.00 -2.80
CA SER A 163 0.72 14.69 -3.25
C SER A 163 1.61 13.57 -2.71
N GLN A 164 2.93 13.78 -2.67
CA GLN A 164 3.89 12.85 -2.07
C GLN A 164 3.84 12.85 -0.53
N LYS A 165 3.87 14.02 0.11
CA LYS A 165 3.91 14.17 1.57
C LYS A 165 2.70 13.58 2.27
N PHE A 166 1.52 13.68 1.66
CA PHE A 166 0.24 13.23 2.24
C PHE A 166 -0.33 11.97 1.59
N ASP A 167 0.36 11.40 0.60
CA ASP A 167 -0.11 10.27 -0.20
C ASP A 167 -1.56 10.46 -0.69
N VAL A 168 -1.78 11.59 -1.40
CA VAL A 168 -3.07 11.94 -2.02
C VAL A 168 -2.89 12.22 -3.52
N SER A 169 -3.99 12.20 -4.28
CA SER A 169 -3.94 12.49 -5.72
C SER A 169 -3.50 13.94 -6.00
N LYS A 170 -3.03 14.19 -7.23
CA LYS A 170 -2.63 15.55 -7.63
C LYS A 170 -3.83 16.51 -7.63
N GLU A 171 -5.03 16.00 -7.89
CA GLU A 171 -6.28 16.75 -7.86
C GLU A 171 -6.58 17.23 -6.43
N VAL A 172 -6.51 16.34 -5.43
CA VAL A 172 -6.69 16.70 -4.01
C VAL A 172 -5.64 17.72 -3.57
N ALA A 173 -4.38 17.52 -3.96
CA ALA A 173 -3.30 18.46 -3.67
C ALA A 173 -3.55 19.84 -4.32
N LYS A 174 -3.97 19.87 -5.59
CA LYS A 174 -4.30 21.11 -6.33
C LYS A 174 -5.44 21.88 -5.67
N ILE A 175 -6.52 21.19 -5.30
CA ILE A 175 -7.66 21.81 -4.60
C ILE A 175 -7.19 22.41 -3.28
N SER A 176 -6.45 21.64 -2.48
CA SER A 176 -5.96 22.06 -1.16
C SER A 176 -5.02 23.27 -1.25
N LEU A 177 -4.07 23.24 -2.19
CA LEU A 177 -3.16 24.36 -2.45
C LEU A 177 -3.91 25.61 -2.92
N SER A 178 -4.95 25.46 -3.74
CA SER A 178 -5.78 26.58 -4.18
C SER A 178 -6.56 27.22 -3.03
N ILE A 179 -7.02 26.43 -2.06
CA ILE A 179 -7.72 26.92 -0.86
C ILE A 179 -6.74 27.70 0.03
N PHE A 180 -5.53 27.17 0.19
CA PHE A 180 -4.46 27.83 0.93
C PHE A 180 -4.07 29.18 0.30
N LYS A 181 -3.71 29.19 -1.00
CA LYS A 181 -3.23 30.39 -1.70
C LYS A 181 -4.27 31.50 -1.79
N ASN A 182 -5.53 31.15 -2.01
CA ASN A 182 -6.61 32.13 -2.12
C ASN A 182 -7.12 32.62 -0.75
N GLN A 183 -6.49 32.22 0.37
CA GLN A 183 -6.86 32.60 1.74
C GLN A 183 -8.37 32.52 2.00
N ARG A 184 -9.04 31.50 1.46
CA ARG A 184 -10.50 31.35 1.62
C ARG A 184 -10.78 30.99 3.07
N TYR A 185 -11.07 31.99 3.92
CA TYR A 185 -11.21 31.82 5.37
C TYR A 185 -12.29 30.81 5.77
N TRP A 186 -13.37 30.67 4.97
CA TRP A 186 -14.38 29.61 5.13
C TRP A 186 -13.89 28.20 4.76
N GLY A 187 -12.77 28.13 4.04
CA GLY A 187 -12.10 26.91 3.61
C GLY A 187 -11.03 26.41 4.59
N TRP A 188 -10.86 27.03 5.76
CA TRP A 188 -9.92 26.56 6.78
C TRP A 188 -10.68 26.00 7.98
N PRO A 189 -10.17 24.95 8.64
CA PRO A 189 -10.67 24.58 9.96
C PRO A 189 -10.39 25.71 10.96
N THR A 190 -11.21 25.77 12.01
CA THR A 190 -11.07 26.69 13.15
C THR A 190 -9.71 26.51 13.83
N LYS A 191 -9.27 25.27 14.00
CA LYS A 191 -7.94 24.97 14.55
C LYS A 191 -6.88 25.12 13.47
N LYS A 192 -6.13 26.23 13.53
CA LYS A 192 -5.06 26.57 12.57
C LYS A 192 -3.69 26.01 12.91
N LYS A 193 -3.46 25.59 14.17
CA LYS A 193 -2.21 24.94 14.58
C LYS A 193 -2.51 23.50 14.94
N LEU A 194 -1.84 22.59 14.24
CA LEU A 194 -1.99 21.15 14.40
C LEU A 194 -0.66 20.58 14.88
N ASN A 195 -0.70 19.64 15.82
CA ASN A 195 0.48 18.92 16.30
C ASN A 195 0.61 17.61 15.52
N PHE A 196 0.67 17.71 14.19
CA PHE A 196 0.85 16.59 13.29
C PHE A 196 2.21 16.69 12.61
N SER A 197 2.87 15.55 12.44
CA SER A 197 4.17 15.42 11.78
C SER A 197 4.02 14.73 10.43
N LEU A 198 4.97 14.99 9.52
CA LEU A 198 5.01 14.36 8.20
C LEU A 198 6.01 13.20 8.21
N LEU A 199 5.54 12.01 7.82
CA LEU A 199 6.35 10.82 7.57
C LEU A 199 5.90 10.17 6.25
N PRO A 200 6.30 10.74 5.10
CA PRO A 200 5.86 10.31 3.77
C PRO A 200 6.19 8.84 3.47
N ARG A 201 5.37 8.19 2.63
CA ARG A 201 5.59 6.79 2.22
C ARG A 201 6.63 6.71 1.10
N LYS A 202 7.49 5.69 1.17
CA LYS A 202 8.49 5.35 0.14
C LYS A 202 7.89 4.51 -1.00
N TYR A 203 6.98 3.59 -0.69
CA TYR A 203 6.48 2.54 -1.61
C TYR A 203 6.01 3.03 -2.98
N GLN A 204 5.24 4.11 -3.01
CA GLN A 204 4.58 4.54 -4.25
C GLN A 204 5.56 5.00 -5.34
N THR A 205 6.73 5.48 -4.96
CA THR A 205 7.81 5.82 -5.89
C THR A 205 8.45 4.58 -6.52
N LEU A 206 8.25 3.39 -5.92
CA LEU A 206 9.02 2.17 -6.20
C LEU A 206 8.32 1.18 -7.10
N LYS A 207 6.98 1.15 -7.06
CA LYS A 207 6.17 0.14 -7.76
C LYS A 207 6.48 0.05 -9.26
N ASN A 208 6.71 1.19 -9.93
CA ASN A 208 6.96 1.23 -11.37
C ASN A 208 8.34 0.66 -11.78
N ASN A 209 9.30 0.58 -10.87
CA ASN A 209 10.66 0.13 -11.16
C ASN A 209 10.93 -1.32 -10.72
N TYR A 210 10.10 -1.86 -9.82
CA TYR A 210 10.41 -3.12 -9.14
C TYR A 210 9.61 -4.32 -9.64
N VAL A 211 8.41 -4.11 -10.20
CA VAL A 211 7.52 -5.20 -10.62
C VAL A 211 7.31 -5.17 -12.13
N PRO A 212 7.97 -6.05 -12.90
CA PRO A 212 7.73 -6.14 -14.34
C PRO A 212 6.28 -6.54 -14.63
N LEU A 213 5.67 -5.96 -15.66
CA LEU A 213 4.27 -6.21 -16.05
C LEU A 213 3.95 -7.69 -16.35
N TRP A 214 4.96 -8.48 -16.71
CA TRP A 214 4.83 -9.91 -17.00
C TRP A 214 4.99 -10.81 -15.77
N PHE A 215 5.36 -10.27 -14.61
CA PHE A 215 5.61 -11.07 -13.42
C PHE A 215 4.29 -11.46 -12.74
N ASN A 216 4.03 -12.77 -12.68
CA ASN A 216 2.93 -13.35 -11.90
C ASN A 216 3.51 -13.96 -10.62
N GLY A 217 3.10 -13.47 -9.45
CA GLY A 217 3.64 -13.90 -8.16
C GLY A 217 3.12 -13.08 -6.98
N PHE A 218 3.92 -13.00 -5.92
CA PHE A 218 3.61 -12.31 -4.68
C PHE A 218 4.70 -11.32 -4.29
N LEU A 219 4.32 -10.36 -3.45
CA LEU A 219 5.21 -9.45 -2.76
C LEU A 219 5.42 -9.96 -1.33
N ALA A 220 6.67 -10.18 -0.94
CA ALA A 220 7.03 -10.53 0.42
C ALA A 220 7.68 -9.33 1.12
N TYR A 221 7.08 -8.88 2.22
CA TYR A 221 7.63 -7.84 3.09
C TYR A 221 8.22 -8.47 4.35
N CYS A 222 9.49 -8.17 4.65
CA CYS A 222 10.14 -8.67 5.85
C CYS A 222 10.02 -7.70 7.02
N LYS A 223 9.53 -8.17 8.17
CA LYS A 223 9.43 -7.35 9.39
C LYS A 223 10.77 -7.16 10.11
N LYS A 224 11.81 -7.92 9.77
CA LYS A 224 13.15 -7.84 10.38
C LYS A 224 14.03 -6.82 9.67
N CYS A 225 14.20 -6.94 8.35
CA CYS A 225 15.06 -6.06 7.57
C CYS A 225 14.30 -5.10 6.66
N TYR A 226 12.96 -5.08 6.75
CA TYR A 226 12.11 -4.15 6.00
C TYR A 226 12.17 -4.29 4.47
N ALA A 227 12.81 -5.36 3.98
CA ALA A 227 12.94 -5.62 2.56
C ALA A 227 11.59 -5.97 1.93
N LEU A 228 11.39 -5.49 0.70
CA LEU A 228 10.32 -5.95 -0.18
C LEU A 228 10.92 -6.78 -1.31
N SER A 229 10.45 -8.01 -1.49
CA SER A 229 10.94 -8.94 -2.51
C SER A 229 9.81 -9.49 -3.37
N LEU A 230 10.11 -9.77 -4.64
CA LEU A 230 9.23 -10.53 -5.53
C LEU A 230 9.49 -12.02 -5.35
N ILE A 231 8.42 -12.80 -5.13
CA ILE A 231 8.48 -14.26 -5.01
C ILE A 231 7.46 -14.88 -5.96
N ARG A 232 7.81 -16.01 -6.60
CA ARG A 232 6.93 -16.69 -7.58
C ARG A 232 5.97 -17.70 -6.93
N THR A 233 6.35 -18.26 -5.79
CA THR A 233 5.56 -19.20 -4.99
C THR A 233 5.43 -18.68 -3.56
N ASP A 234 4.74 -19.43 -2.69
CA ASP A 234 4.70 -19.23 -1.25
C ASP A 234 6.09 -19.46 -0.61
N GLY A 235 6.95 -18.45 -0.74
CA GLY A 235 8.22 -18.39 -0.04
C GLY A 235 7.99 -18.16 1.45
N ASN A 236 8.70 -18.89 2.31
CA ASN A 236 8.63 -18.77 3.77
C ASN A 236 9.78 -17.95 4.36
N TYR A 237 10.72 -17.48 3.53
CA TYR A 237 11.94 -16.81 3.97
C TYR A 237 12.16 -15.47 3.26
N CYS A 238 12.70 -14.51 3.99
CA CYS A 238 13.15 -13.25 3.41
C CYS A 238 14.36 -13.45 2.50
N SER A 239 14.27 -13.00 1.25
CA SER A 239 15.34 -13.06 0.26
C SER A 239 16.59 -12.23 0.62
N HIS A 240 16.54 -11.40 1.67
CA HIS A 240 17.64 -10.50 2.04
C HIS A 240 18.29 -10.80 3.39
N CYS A 241 17.53 -11.33 4.35
CA CYS A 241 18.02 -11.52 5.71
C CYS A 241 17.65 -12.86 6.34
N ASP A 242 17.18 -13.84 5.55
CA ASP A 242 16.78 -15.20 5.96
C ASP A 242 15.62 -15.33 6.97
N SER A 243 15.05 -14.23 7.44
CA SER A 243 13.95 -14.26 8.41
C SER A 243 12.68 -14.91 7.86
N GLN A 244 12.01 -15.74 8.67
CA GLN A 244 10.65 -16.23 8.39
C GLN A 244 9.55 -15.24 8.79
N ASN A 245 9.90 -14.15 9.47
CA ASN A 245 8.95 -13.10 9.87
C ASN A 245 8.64 -12.19 8.68
N ILE A 246 7.90 -12.72 7.72
CA ILE A 246 7.47 -12.07 6.48
C ILE A 246 5.95 -12.05 6.37
N ASP A 247 5.41 -11.00 5.74
CA ASP A 247 4.03 -10.97 5.27
C ASP A 247 4.02 -11.09 3.74
N ILE A 248 3.11 -11.89 3.20
CA ILE A 248 2.97 -12.16 1.76
C ILE A 248 1.69 -11.50 1.26
N PHE A 249 1.81 -10.73 0.18
CA PHE A 249 0.70 -10.04 -0.46
C PHE A 249 0.63 -10.45 -1.93
N PRO A 250 -0.58 -10.72 -2.47
CA PRO A 250 -0.77 -10.73 -3.90
C PRO A 250 -0.26 -9.42 -4.53
N ILE A 251 0.34 -9.49 -5.72
CA ILE A 251 0.87 -8.27 -6.39
C ILE A 251 -0.22 -7.23 -6.63
N ASN A 252 -1.47 -7.66 -6.82
CA ASN A 252 -2.61 -6.77 -6.99
C ASN A 252 -3.16 -6.18 -5.68
N GLU A 253 -2.60 -6.49 -4.51
CA GLU A 253 -2.96 -5.88 -3.22
C GLU A 253 -2.06 -4.69 -2.83
N ASP A 254 -1.66 -3.87 -3.81
CA ASP A 254 -0.73 -2.75 -3.59
C ASP A 254 -1.23 -1.72 -2.58
N PHE A 255 -2.55 -1.56 -2.43
CA PHE A 255 -3.14 -0.62 -1.49
C PHE A 255 -2.83 -1.01 -0.04
N VAL A 256 -3.04 -2.28 0.33
CA VAL A 256 -2.82 -2.78 1.70
C VAL A 256 -1.34 -2.69 2.08
N LEU A 257 -0.46 -3.10 1.16
CA LEU A 257 0.99 -3.02 1.34
C LEU A 257 1.44 -1.56 1.56
N ASN A 258 0.96 -0.63 0.72
CA ASN A 258 1.25 0.79 0.85
C ASN A 258 0.75 1.36 2.18
N GLU A 259 -0.46 0.97 2.61
CA GLU A 259 -1.08 1.47 3.83
C GLU A 259 -0.31 1.09 5.09
N ARG A 260 0.03 -0.19 5.21
CA ARG A 260 0.61 -0.78 6.43
C ARG A 260 2.13 -0.67 6.49
N PHE A 261 2.81 -0.80 5.35
CA PHE A 261 4.27 -0.96 5.30
C PHE A 261 4.98 0.11 4.50
N GLY A 262 4.25 0.94 3.74
CA GLY A 262 4.83 1.83 2.74
C GLY A 262 5.84 2.85 3.24
N ARG A 263 5.90 3.11 4.56
CA ARG A 263 6.92 4.00 5.18
C ARG A 263 8.28 3.32 5.33
N ASN A 264 8.29 2.08 5.80
CA ASN A 264 9.49 1.37 6.24
C ASN A 264 9.90 0.35 5.20
N ILE A 265 9.93 0.71 3.91
CA ILE A 265 10.40 -0.21 2.88
C ILE A 265 11.88 0.06 2.62
N MET A 266 12.66 -1.00 2.74
CA MET A 266 14.06 -1.03 2.35
C MET A 266 14.21 -1.60 0.96
N ILE A 267 14.95 -0.87 0.14
CA ILE A 267 15.20 -1.20 -1.26
C ILE A 267 16.64 -1.62 -1.36
N TYR A 268 16.84 -2.83 -1.84
CA TYR A 268 18.16 -3.31 -2.18
C TYR A 268 18.39 -3.02 -3.67
N GLU A 269 19.60 -2.57 -3.98
CA GLU A 269 20.09 -2.46 -5.36
C GLU A 269 19.79 -3.74 -6.11
N ASN A 270 19.23 -3.60 -7.32
CA ASN A 270 18.80 -4.71 -8.15
C ASN A 270 19.46 -4.63 -9.52
N TYR A 271 19.62 -5.79 -10.15
CA TYR A 271 20.23 -5.91 -11.46
C TYR A 271 19.19 -6.39 -12.45
N GLU A 272 19.31 -5.95 -13.71
CA GLU A 272 18.36 -6.28 -14.76
C GLU A 272 18.58 -7.72 -15.28
N PRO A 273 17.59 -8.62 -15.10
CA PRO A 273 17.62 -9.93 -15.71
C PRO A 273 16.78 -9.97 -16.99
N ASP A 274 17.03 -10.99 -17.82
CA ASP A 274 16.12 -11.45 -18.85
C ASP A 274 14.91 -12.20 -18.25
N GLN A 275 14.01 -12.66 -19.11
CA GLN A 275 12.82 -13.44 -18.73
C GLN A 275 13.13 -14.75 -17.98
N ASN A 276 14.34 -15.27 -18.13
CA ASN A 276 14.81 -16.51 -17.51
C ASN A 276 15.63 -16.26 -16.23
N GLY A 277 15.72 -15.00 -15.76
CA GLY A 277 16.48 -14.63 -14.56
C GLY A 277 17.99 -14.54 -14.76
N LYS A 278 18.48 -14.58 -16.01
CA LYS A 278 19.89 -14.38 -16.35
C LYS A 278 20.16 -12.90 -16.54
N LEU A 279 21.28 -12.39 -16.02
CA LEU A 279 21.65 -10.99 -16.16
C LEU A 279 21.92 -10.60 -17.61
N LEU A 280 21.59 -9.36 -17.97
CA LEU A 280 21.92 -8.79 -19.29
C LEU A 280 23.41 -8.48 -19.46
N LYS A 281 24.12 -8.24 -18.34
CA LYS A 281 25.58 -7.99 -18.31
C LYS A 281 26.21 -8.58 -17.06
N CYS A 282 27.47 -9.00 -17.15
CA CYS A 282 28.19 -9.53 -15.99
C CYS A 282 28.48 -8.43 -14.95
N ILE A 283 28.05 -8.62 -13.70
CA ILE A 283 28.26 -7.63 -12.63
C ILE A 283 29.75 -7.42 -12.28
N ARG A 284 30.60 -8.43 -12.53
CA ARG A 284 32.03 -8.37 -12.16
C ARG A 284 32.91 -7.72 -13.23
N CYS A 285 32.70 -8.02 -14.50
CA CYS A 285 33.56 -7.54 -15.59
C CYS A 285 32.83 -6.74 -16.68
N ASN A 286 31.53 -6.48 -16.50
CA ASN A 286 30.67 -5.79 -17.47
C ASN A 286 30.60 -6.42 -18.87
N ASN A 287 30.96 -7.71 -19.00
CA ASN A 287 30.78 -8.40 -20.27
C ASN A 287 29.29 -8.51 -20.63
N GLU A 288 28.93 -8.00 -21.81
CA GLU A 288 27.57 -8.05 -22.38
C GLU A 288 27.38 -9.28 -23.27
N GLN A 289 28.47 -9.90 -23.72
CA GLN A 289 28.44 -11.12 -24.54
C GLN A 289 28.29 -12.36 -23.65
N LEU A 290 27.08 -12.56 -23.13
CA LEU A 290 26.74 -13.68 -22.26
C LEU A 290 26.04 -14.79 -23.05
N ASP A 291 26.64 -15.98 -23.10
CA ASP A 291 26.05 -17.17 -23.72
C ASP A 291 24.77 -17.61 -22.99
N ASN A 292 23.70 -17.90 -23.73
CA ASN A 292 22.38 -18.25 -23.19
C ASN A 292 22.35 -19.59 -22.47
N ASP A 293 23.25 -20.50 -22.83
CA ASP A 293 23.31 -21.84 -22.24
C ASP A 293 24.22 -21.91 -21.00
N GLN A 294 24.93 -20.82 -20.68
CA GLN A 294 25.88 -20.76 -19.57
C GLN A 294 25.28 -20.08 -18.33
N ASN A 295 25.63 -20.62 -17.14
CA ASN A 295 25.30 -20.01 -15.84
C ASN A 295 26.42 -19.10 -15.29
N PHE A 296 27.57 -19.07 -15.96
CA PHE A 296 28.76 -18.32 -15.56
C PHE A 296 29.28 -17.49 -16.72
N CYS A 297 29.90 -16.36 -16.41
CA CYS A 297 30.56 -15.50 -17.39
C CYS A 297 31.83 -16.18 -17.93
N SER A 298 31.94 -16.30 -19.25
CA SER A 298 33.10 -16.92 -19.91
C SER A 298 34.40 -16.12 -19.75
N ILE A 299 34.32 -14.85 -19.33
CA ILE A 299 35.49 -13.97 -19.16
C ILE A 299 36.07 -14.06 -17.75
N CYS A 300 35.23 -13.98 -16.71
CA CYS A 300 35.69 -13.88 -15.31
C CYS A 300 35.18 -15.00 -14.39
N GLY A 301 34.40 -15.95 -14.92
CA GLY A 301 33.82 -17.05 -14.16
C GLY A 301 32.75 -16.66 -13.14
N ALA A 302 32.35 -15.38 -13.06
CA ALA A 302 31.30 -14.96 -12.14
C ALA A 302 29.94 -15.55 -12.54
N PRO A 303 29.10 -15.98 -11.59
CA PRO A 303 27.75 -16.44 -11.90
C PRO A 303 26.93 -15.30 -12.52
N ILE A 304 26.16 -15.63 -13.56
CA ILE A 304 25.30 -14.68 -14.29
C ILE A 304 23.80 -14.95 -14.11
N ARG A 305 23.46 -15.99 -13.36
CA ARG A 305 22.10 -16.30 -12.91
C ARG A 305 22.14 -16.55 -11.41
N ASN A 306 21.22 -15.93 -10.67
CA ASN A 306 21.15 -16.13 -9.23
C ASN A 306 20.26 -17.33 -8.92
N THR A 307 20.81 -18.36 -8.28
CA THR A 307 20.05 -19.56 -7.88
C THR A 307 20.33 -19.92 -6.42
N CYS A 308 19.49 -20.79 -5.87
CA CYS A 308 19.73 -21.38 -4.55
C CYS A 308 21.02 -22.20 -4.56
N SER A 309 21.93 -21.93 -3.62
CA SER A 309 23.17 -22.71 -3.49
C SER A 309 23.02 -23.99 -2.67
N GLY A 310 21.93 -24.13 -1.90
CA GLY A 310 21.75 -25.20 -0.90
C GLY A 310 22.61 -25.04 0.36
N ILE A 311 23.46 -24.01 0.43
CA ILE A 311 24.29 -23.72 1.60
C ILE A 311 23.44 -22.99 2.64
N LEU A 312 23.28 -23.58 3.82
CA LEU A 312 22.48 -22.98 4.90
C LEU A 312 23.06 -21.64 5.38
N SER A 313 22.17 -20.78 5.89
CA SER A 313 22.55 -19.59 6.64
C SER A 313 23.13 -19.96 8.00
N GLU A 314 24.03 -19.13 8.54
CA GLU A 314 24.63 -19.30 9.87
C GLU A 314 23.60 -19.19 11.01
N ASN A 315 22.42 -18.62 10.74
CA ASN A 315 21.33 -18.45 11.70
C ASN A 315 20.42 -19.69 11.86
N VAL A 316 20.68 -20.79 11.14
CA VAL A 316 19.86 -22.00 11.23
C VAL A 316 20.24 -22.78 12.49
N VAL A 317 19.42 -22.67 13.53
CA VAL A 317 19.50 -23.51 14.74
C VAL A 317 18.86 -24.86 14.41
N TYR A 318 19.69 -25.90 14.30
CA TYR A 318 19.32 -27.29 13.99
C TYR A 318 18.24 -27.86 14.95
N PRO A 319 17.28 -28.68 14.46
CA PRO A 319 17.58 -30.04 14.02
C PRO A 319 16.96 -30.41 12.65
N LEU A 320 17.07 -29.54 11.64
CA LEU A 320 16.69 -29.89 10.28
C LEU A 320 17.96 -30.30 9.52
N ALA A 321 17.99 -31.53 8.99
CA ALA A 321 19.05 -31.96 8.09
C ALA A 321 19.22 -30.90 6.98
N PRO A 322 20.47 -30.60 6.54
CA PRO A 322 20.66 -29.78 5.36
C PRO A 322 19.80 -30.38 4.23
N PRO A 323 19.15 -29.55 3.39
CA PRO A 323 18.41 -30.10 2.26
C PRO A 323 19.37 -30.99 1.47
N GLU A 324 18.94 -32.23 1.19
CA GLU A 324 19.78 -33.26 0.54
C GLU A 324 20.31 -32.79 -0.83
N SER A 325 19.71 -31.74 -1.41
CA SER A 325 20.13 -31.02 -2.60
C SER A 325 19.70 -29.55 -2.59
N PRO A 326 20.38 -28.65 -3.33
CA PRO A 326 19.86 -27.30 -3.57
C PRO A 326 18.48 -27.38 -4.23
N CYS A 327 17.53 -26.54 -3.80
CA CYS A 327 16.18 -26.54 -4.37
C CYS A 327 16.08 -25.90 -5.77
N GLU A 328 17.23 -25.60 -6.40
CA GLU A 328 17.42 -25.08 -7.77
C GLU A 328 16.59 -23.85 -8.17
N THR A 329 15.95 -23.19 -7.20
CA THR A 329 15.10 -22.03 -7.45
C THR A 329 15.92 -20.90 -8.05
N VAL A 330 15.44 -20.36 -9.18
CA VAL A 330 15.96 -19.11 -9.75
C VAL A 330 15.47 -17.95 -8.88
N LEU A 331 16.41 -17.18 -8.35
CA LEU A 331 16.17 -16.09 -7.41
C LEU A 331 16.29 -14.74 -8.11
N SER A 332 15.66 -13.72 -7.55
CA SER A 332 15.87 -12.34 -7.99
C SER A 332 17.36 -11.96 -7.92
N PRO A 333 17.88 -11.13 -8.84
CA PRO A 333 19.31 -10.79 -8.85
C PRO A 333 19.85 -10.14 -7.58
N ASN A 334 18.99 -9.50 -6.78
CA ASN A 334 19.34 -8.91 -5.49
C ASN A 334 19.11 -9.81 -4.27
N ALA A 335 18.63 -11.03 -4.46
CA ALA A 335 18.35 -11.98 -3.39
C ALA A 335 19.65 -12.58 -2.85
N ARG A 336 19.89 -12.41 -1.54
CA ARG A 336 20.99 -13.02 -0.79
C ARG A 336 20.65 -14.43 -0.27
N PHE A 337 19.37 -14.70 -0.10
CA PHE A 337 18.84 -15.96 0.40
C PHE A 337 17.69 -16.47 -0.46
N CYS A 338 17.47 -17.78 -0.44
CA CYS A 338 16.37 -18.44 -1.12
C CYS A 338 15.08 -18.23 -0.32
N HIS A 339 14.04 -17.71 -0.95
CA HIS A 339 12.74 -17.52 -0.32
C HIS A 339 12.02 -18.83 0.03
N ILE A 340 12.40 -19.95 -0.59
CA ILE A 340 11.78 -21.27 -0.34
C ILE A 340 12.42 -21.98 0.86
N CYS A 341 13.76 -22.10 0.88
CA CYS A 341 14.47 -22.91 1.88
C CYS A 341 15.39 -22.12 2.82
N GLY A 342 15.53 -20.81 2.65
CA GLY A 342 16.40 -19.96 3.49
C GLY A 342 17.91 -20.10 3.22
N SER A 343 18.33 -20.98 2.32
CA SER A 343 19.74 -21.16 1.95
C SER A 343 20.32 -19.93 1.26
N LYS A 344 21.63 -19.70 1.38
CA LYS A 344 22.37 -18.63 0.70
C LYS A 344 22.20 -18.75 -0.83
N SER A 345 22.15 -17.62 -1.51
CA SER A 345 22.13 -17.58 -2.98
C SER A 345 23.54 -17.71 -3.56
N ILE A 346 23.66 -18.15 -4.81
CA ILE A 346 24.97 -18.22 -5.48
C ILE A 346 25.63 -16.83 -5.56
N PHE A 347 24.86 -15.77 -5.80
CA PHE A 347 25.43 -14.42 -5.86
C PHE A 347 25.97 -13.95 -4.50
N TYR A 348 25.31 -14.35 -3.40
CA TYR A 348 25.80 -14.05 -2.06
C TYR A 348 27.06 -14.86 -1.74
N CYS A 349 27.07 -16.17 -2.03
CA CYS A 349 28.25 -17.02 -1.85
C CYS A 349 29.45 -16.56 -2.69
N ALA A 350 29.21 -16.08 -3.91
CA ALA A 350 30.24 -15.54 -4.80
C ALA A 350 30.71 -14.12 -4.44
N LYS A 351 30.19 -13.54 -3.34
CA LYS A 351 30.47 -12.17 -2.89
C LYS A 351 30.21 -11.11 -3.96
N ILE A 352 29.19 -11.35 -4.80
CA ILE A 352 28.64 -10.33 -5.70
C ILE A 352 27.70 -9.43 -4.92
N LEU A 353 26.90 -10.02 -4.03
CA LEU A 353 26.05 -9.29 -3.11
C LEU A 353 26.72 -9.20 -1.74
N GLU A 354 26.77 -8.00 -1.17
CA GLU A 354 27.22 -7.79 0.20
C GLU A 354 26.02 -7.74 1.15
N ASN A 355 26.15 -8.27 2.36
CA ASN A 355 25.13 -8.10 3.40
C ASN A 355 25.28 -6.73 4.06
N LYS A 356 25.07 -5.66 3.29
CA LYS A 356 24.84 -4.34 3.86
C LYS A 356 23.39 -4.31 4.32
N ILE A 357 23.17 -4.46 5.62
CA ILE A 357 21.98 -3.86 6.21
C ILE A 357 22.29 -2.37 6.16
N ASP A 358 21.94 -1.71 5.06
CA ASP A 358 21.82 -0.25 5.10
C ASP A 358 20.65 -0.03 6.06
N LEU A 359 20.94 0.11 7.35
CA LEU A 359 19.93 0.49 8.32
C LEU A 359 19.28 1.78 7.79
N PRO A 360 17.95 1.91 7.80
CA PRO A 360 17.36 3.20 7.56
C PRO A 360 17.95 4.16 8.60
N VAL A 361 18.58 5.21 8.07
CA VAL A 361 19.04 6.45 8.71
C VAL A 361 18.56 6.61 10.15
N ASP A 362 19.55 6.66 11.06
CA ASP A 362 19.56 7.01 12.49
C ASP A 362 18.29 6.73 13.32
N GLU A 363 18.46 5.90 14.35
CA GLU A 363 17.51 5.68 15.45
C GLU A 363 17.17 6.97 16.23
N ASP A 364 17.83 8.09 15.93
CA ASP A 364 17.58 9.40 16.53
C ASP A 364 16.33 10.13 15.98
N ASP A 365 15.70 9.61 14.91
CA ASP A 365 14.46 10.18 14.32
C ASP A 365 13.17 9.44 14.70
N LEU A 366 13.22 8.50 15.65
CA LEU A 366 12.01 7.90 16.24
C LEU A 366 11.56 8.75 17.45
N PRO A 367 10.47 9.54 17.36
CA PRO A 367 9.89 10.12 18.55
C PRO A 367 9.32 9.00 19.42
N PHE A 368 9.75 8.96 20.67
CA PHE A 368 9.10 8.23 21.77
C PHE A 368 7.58 8.46 21.78
#